data_AF-A0A932FWX2-F1
#
_entry.id   AF-A0A932FWX2-F1
#
_cell.length_a   1.000
_cell.length_b   1.000
_cell.length_c   1.000
_cell.angle_alpha   90.00
_cell.angle_beta   90.00
_cell.angle_gamma   90.00
#
_symmetry.space_group_name_H-M   'P 1'
#
loop_
_entity.id
_entity.type
_entity.pdbx_description
1 polymer ?
#
loop_
_entity_poly.entity_id
_entity_poly.type
_entity_poly.pdbx_seq_one_letter_code
_entity_poly.pdbx_strand_id
1 'polypeptide(L)'
;MDVTRRKFLQVGAATAATVAVLNDKAFALKSLQPVVGVDNPLESYPDRDWERVYLDQYRYDSTFTFVCSPNDTHACRVKAFVRNGVIARVEQNYDVYRY
;
A
#
# COMPACT_ATOMS: atom_id res chain seq x y z
N MET A 1 -10.14 65.35 -11.20
CA MET A 1 -10.35 64.65 -9.91
C MET A 1 -9.03 64.04 -9.52
N ASP A 2 -8.37 64.55 -8.48
CA ASP A 2 -7.07 64.02 -8.06
C ASP A 2 -7.23 62.71 -7.29
N VAL A 3 -6.59 61.66 -7.77
CA VAL A 3 -6.55 60.36 -7.09
C VAL A 3 -5.52 60.43 -5.98
N THR A 4 -5.97 60.45 -4.73
CA THR A 4 -5.08 60.39 -3.58
C THR A 4 -4.54 58.96 -3.39
N ARG A 5 -3.33 58.83 -2.84
CA ARG A 5 -2.71 57.52 -2.54
C ARG A 5 -3.63 56.59 -1.75
N ARG A 6 -4.38 57.14 -0.77
CA ARG A 6 -5.34 56.38 0.04
C ARG A 6 -6.46 55.79 -0.83
N LYS A 7 -7.03 56.60 -1.73
CA LYS A 7 -8.14 56.17 -2.59
C LYS A 7 -7.67 55.15 -3.63
N PHE A 8 -6.46 55.31 -4.16
CA PHE A 8 -5.81 54.30 -5.02
C PHE A 8 -5.66 52.95 -4.30
N LEU A 9 -5.13 52.94 -3.07
CA LEU A 9 -4.97 51.70 -2.29
C LEU A 9 -6.31 51.04 -1.94
N GLN A 10 -7.33 51.83 -1.58
CA GLN A 10 -8.67 51.30 -1.30
C GLN A 10 -9.30 50.63 -2.52
N VAL A 11 -9.22 51.26 -3.69
CA VAL A 11 -9.76 50.71 -4.94
C VAL A 11 -8.94 49.49 -5.38
N GLY A 12 -7.61 49.53 -5.27
CA GLY A 12 -6.73 48.41 -5.59
C GLY A 12 -7.00 47.18 -4.72
N ALA A 13 -7.12 47.37 -3.40
CA ALA A 13 -7.44 46.29 -2.47
C ALA A 13 -8.84 45.71 -2.71
N ALA A 14 -9.85 46.56 -2.95
CA ALA A 14 -11.20 46.11 -3.27
C ALA A 14 -11.21 45.26 -4.55
N THR A 15 -10.55 45.74 -5.61
CA THR A 15 -10.45 45.03 -6.88
C THR A 15 -9.75 43.68 -6.72
N ALA A 16 -8.63 43.64 -6.00
CA ALA A 16 -7.89 42.41 -5.75
C ALA A 16 -8.73 41.38 -4.95
N ALA A 17 -9.45 41.84 -3.93
CA ALA A 17 -10.34 40.99 -3.15
C ALA A 17 -11.49 40.42 -3.99
N THR A 18 -12.12 41.25 -4.85
CA THR A 18 -13.17 40.79 -5.76
C THR A 18 -12.66 39.75 -6.76
N VAL A 19 -11.46 39.95 -7.31
CA VAL A 19 -10.83 38.98 -8.22
C VAL A 19 -10.48 37.68 -7.49
N ALA A 20 -10.04 37.75 -6.24
CA ALA A 20 -9.73 36.56 -5.44
C ALA A 20 -10.97 35.71 -5.14
N VAL A 21 -12.12 36.34 -4.90
CA VAL A 21 -13.39 35.65 -4.61
C VAL A 21 -14.03 35.06 -5.87
N LEU A 22 -13.94 35.76 -7.02
CA LEU A 22 -14.57 35.31 -8.25
C LEU A 22 -13.71 34.33 -9.06
N ASN A 23 -12.42 34.23 -8.76
CA ASN A 23 -11.48 33.38 -9.47
C ASN A 23 -10.45 32.76 -8.51
N ASP A 24 -10.78 31.56 -8.02
CA ASP A 24 -9.91 30.74 -7.16
C ASP A 24 -8.51 30.47 -7.75
N LYS A 25 -8.30 30.70 -9.05
CA LYS A 25 -7.00 30.52 -9.73
C LYS A 25 -6.24 31.83 -9.94
N ALA A 26 -6.85 33.00 -9.75
CA ALA A 26 -6.23 34.30 -10.08
C ALA A 26 -4.95 34.60 -9.30
N PHE A 27 -4.86 34.08 -8.07
CA PHE A 27 -3.73 34.36 -7.17
C PHE A 27 -2.90 33.12 -6.83
N ALA A 28 -3.12 31.99 -7.51
CA ALA A 28 -2.46 30.71 -7.21
C ALA A 28 -2.48 30.33 -5.70
N LEU A 29 -3.50 30.80 -4.95
CA LEU A 29 -3.63 30.58 -3.50
C LEU A 29 -3.76 29.10 -3.13
N LYS A 30 -4.03 28.23 -4.10
CA LYS A 30 -3.94 26.77 -3.94
C LYS A 30 -2.56 26.31 -3.47
N SER A 31 -1.48 27.01 -3.84
CA SER A 31 -0.13 26.71 -3.36
C SER A 31 0.09 27.05 -1.88
N LEU A 32 -0.82 27.85 -1.29
CA LEU A 32 -0.85 28.17 0.14
C LEU A 32 -1.83 27.26 0.90
N GLN A 33 -2.44 26.27 0.25
CA GLN A 33 -3.26 25.31 0.97
C GLN A 33 -2.37 24.55 1.96
N PRO A 34 -2.79 24.45 3.23
CA PRO A 34 -2.08 23.63 4.19
C PRO A 34 -1.96 22.21 3.63
N VAL A 35 -0.75 21.64 3.73
CA VAL A 35 -0.52 20.23 3.42
C VAL A 35 -1.48 19.41 4.27
N VAL A 36 -2.11 18.41 3.65
CA VAL A 36 -2.94 17.44 4.37
C VAL A 36 -2.09 16.86 5.49
N GLY A 37 -2.47 17.12 6.73
CA GLY A 37 -1.82 16.53 7.90
C GLY A 37 -2.01 15.02 7.82
N VAL A 38 -0.93 14.30 7.51
CA VAL A 38 -0.90 12.85 7.65
C VAL A 38 -0.33 12.58 9.03
N ASP A 39 -1.15 12.03 9.92
CA ASP A 39 -0.73 11.62 11.26
C ASP A 39 0.40 10.57 11.19
N ASN A 40 1.16 10.42 12.28
CA ASN A 40 2.34 9.54 12.29
C ASN A 40 1.92 8.08 11.98
N PRO A 41 2.33 7.50 10.85
CA PRO A 41 1.92 6.15 10.45
C PRO A 41 2.53 5.05 11.33
N LEU A 42 3.42 5.40 12.26
CA LEU A 42 4.03 4.50 13.24
C LEU A 42 3.41 4.61 14.65
N GLU A 43 2.47 5.54 14.87
CA GLU A 43 1.83 5.76 16.18
C GLU A 43 0.85 4.64 16.55
N SER A 44 0.28 3.97 15.54
CA SER A 44 -0.53 2.77 15.73
C SER A 44 -0.14 1.71 14.71
N TYR A 45 -0.24 0.44 15.11
CA TYR A 45 -0.07 -0.64 14.16
C TYR A 45 -1.28 -0.65 13.22
N PRO A 46 -1.09 -0.76 11.89
CA PRO A 46 -2.21 -0.79 10.97
C PRO A 46 -3.08 -2.02 11.22
N ASP A 47 -4.31 -1.97 10.72
CA ASP A 47 -5.16 -3.15 10.62
C ASP A 47 -4.39 -4.31 9.95
N ARG A 48 -4.48 -5.51 10.52
CA ARG A 48 -3.72 -6.70 10.08
C ARG A 48 -4.60 -7.72 9.34
N ASP A 49 -5.87 -7.41 9.08
CA ASP A 49 -6.77 -8.38 8.44
C ASP A 49 -6.31 -8.75 7.03
N TRP A 50 -5.55 -7.86 6.37
CA TRP A 50 -4.92 -8.13 5.08
C TRP A 50 -3.92 -9.31 5.14
N GLU A 51 -3.28 -9.57 6.28
CA GLU A 51 -2.33 -10.68 6.44
C GLU A 51 -3.01 -12.04 6.26
N ARG A 52 -4.32 -12.11 6.53
CA ARG A 52 -5.13 -13.31 6.34
C ARG A 52 -5.04 -13.84 4.91
N VAL A 53 -4.86 -12.98 3.91
CA VAL A 53 -4.71 -13.38 2.51
C VAL A 53 -3.49 -14.29 2.34
N TYR A 54 -2.35 -13.90 2.90
CA TYR A 54 -1.10 -14.67 2.80
C TYR A 54 -1.13 -15.93 3.65
N LEU A 55 -1.72 -15.84 4.86
CA LEU A 55 -1.91 -17.01 5.72
C LEU A 55 -2.82 -18.04 5.07
N ASP A 56 -3.90 -17.59 4.42
CA ASP A 56 -4.81 -18.46 3.69
C ASP A 56 -4.08 -19.07 2.49
N GLN A 57 -3.33 -18.32 1.69
CA GLN A 57 -2.54 -18.85 0.57
C GLN A 57 -1.59 -19.99 0.98
N TYR A 58 -0.94 -19.89 2.13
CA TYR A 58 0.01 -20.91 2.61
C TYR A 58 -0.66 -22.11 3.29
N ARG A 59 -1.97 -22.05 3.59
CA ARG A 59 -2.74 -23.13 4.22
C ARG A 59 -2.88 -24.35 3.30
N TYR A 60 -2.97 -25.53 3.91
CA TYR A 60 -3.16 -26.82 3.26
C TYR A 60 -4.12 -27.70 4.07
N ASP A 61 -4.75 -28.67 3.40
CA ASP A 61 -5.73 -29.60 4.00
C ASP A 61 -5.08 -30.92 4.43
N SER A 62 -4.10 -31.39 3.66
CA SER A 62 -3.36 -32.62 3.96
C SER A 62 -1.94 -32.57 3.40
N THR A 63 -1.11 -33.50 3.86
CA THR A 63 0.24 -33.69 3.35
C THR A 63 0.55 -35.16 3.18
N PHE A 64 1.40 -35.47 2.21
CA PHE A 64 2.01 -36.79 2.06
C PHE A 64 3.43 -36.61 1.55
N THR A 65 4.20 -37.68 1.56
CA THR A 65 5.61 -37.66 1.14
C THR A 65 5.81 -38.55 -0.06
N PHE A 66 6.69 -38.14 -0.97
CA PHE A 66 7.05 -38.89 -2.16
C PHE A 66 8.52 -38.63 -2.51
N VAL A 67 9.08 -39.48 -3.35
CA VAL A 67 10.42 -39.30 -3.89
C VAL A 67 10.32 -38.70 -5.29
N CYS A 68 11.03 -37.60 -5.53
CA CYS A 68 11.22 -37.08 -6.87
C CYS A 68 12.21 -38.01 -7.60
N SER A 69 11.82 -38.58 -8.74
CA SER A 69 12.66 -39.54 -9.49
C SER A 69 13.00 -39.12 -10.93
N PRO A 70 13.46 -37.88 -11.19
CA PRO A 70 14.11 -37.55 -12.45
C PRO A 70 15.53 -38.13 -12.45
N ASN A 71 16.20 -38.11 -13.60
CA ASN A 71 17.61 -38.50 -13.70
C ASN A 71 18.53 -37.38 -13.18
N ASP A 72 18.47 -37.10 -11.89
CA ASP A 72 19.22 -36.04 -11.22
C ASP A 72 20.22 -36.57 -10.17
N THR A 73 20.25 -37.89 -9.95
CA THR A 73 21.03 -38.59 -8.90
C THR A 73 20.65 -38.28 -7.45
N HIS A 74 19.73 -37.33 -7.20
CA HIS A 74 19.41 -36.86 -5.86
C HIS A 74 18.38 -37.75 -5.16
N ALA A 75 17.35 -38.21 -5.90
CA ALA A 75 16.23 -38.97 -5.34
C ALA A 75 15.63 -38.30 -4.08
N CYS A 76 15.42 -36.98 -4.14
CA CYS A 76 14.96 -36.19 -2.99
C CYS A 76 13.59 -36.68 -2.50
N ARG A 77 13.49 -37.01 -1.20
CA ARG A 77 12.19 -37.15 -0.53
C ARG A 77 11.64 -35.77 -0.19
N VAL A 78 10.45 -35.49 -0.68
CA VAL A 78 9.78 -34.21 -0.52
C VAL A 78 8.38 -34.40 0.08
N LYS A 79 7.85 -33.34 0.68
CA LYS A 79 6.50 -33.29 1.22
C LYS A 79 5.60 -32.50 0.29
N ALA A 80 4.54 -33.12 -0.19
CA ALA A 80 3.46 -32.47 -0.92
C ALA A 80 2.47 -31.84 0.06
N PHE A 81 2.01 -30.63 -0.24
CA PHE A 81 0.97 -29.92 0.47
C PHE A 81 -0.24 -29.81 -0.43
N VAL A 82 -1.33 -30.47 -0.03
CA VAL A 82 -2.56 -30.59 -0.82
C VAL A 82 -3.59 -29.61 -0.32
N ARG A 83 -4.24 -28.91 -1.25
CA ARG A 83 -5.36 -28.02 -0.97
C ARG A 83 -6.45 -28.22 -2.01
N ASN A 84 -7.70 -28.37 -1.57
CA ASN A 84 -8.85 -28.65 -2.44
C ASN A 84 -8.60 -29.86 -3.37
N GLY A 85 -7.89 -30.88 -2.89
CA GLY A 85 -7.54 -32.08 -3.66
C GLY A 85 -6.41 -31.91 -4.68
N VAL A 86 -5.77 -30.74 -4.76
CA VAL A 86 -4.68 -30.45 -5.70
C VAL A 86 -3.38 -30.19 -4.95
N ILE A 87 -2.26 -30.72 -5.45
CA ILE A 87 -0.92 -30.39 -4.92
C ILE A 87 -0.63 -28.93 -5.25
N ALA A 88 -0.58 -28.08 -4.22
CA ALA A 88 -0.34 -26.64 -4.38
C ALA A 88 1.14 -26.29 -4.21
N ARG A 89 1.88 -27.07 -3.42
CA ARG A 89 3.29 -26.82 -3.08
C ARG A 89 4.01 -28.12 -2.72
N VAL A 90 5.33 -28.11 -2.93
CA VAL A 90 6.26 -29.16 -2.51
C VAL A 90 7.44 -28.52 -1.77
N GLU A 91 7.87 -29.09 -0.65
CA GLU A 91 9.08 -28.66 0.09
C GLU A 91 9.95 -29.87 0.49
N GLN A 92 11.20 -29.58 0.86
CA GLN A 92 12.12 -30.55 1.45
C GLN A 92 11.51 -31.17 2.72
N ASN A 93 11.64 -32.48 2.85
CA ASN A 93 11.16 -33.18 4.04
C ASN A 93 12.33 -33.44 4.99
N TYR A 94 12.40 -32.69 6.09
CA TYR A 94 13.49 -32.75 7.08
C TYR A 94 13.28 -33.85 8.14
N ASP A 95 12.94 -35.07 7.72
CA ASP A 95 12.69 -36.22 8.61
C ASP A 95 13.64 -37.40 8.40
N VAL A 96 14.77 -37.17 7.73
CA VAL A 96 15.76 -38.20 7.38
C VAL A 96 16.27 -39.01 8.59
N TYR A 97 16.19 -38.46 9.79
CA TYR A 97 16.62 -39.12 11.03
C TYR A 97 15.61 -40.16 11.57
N ARG A 98 14.41 -40.28 10.97
CA ARG A 98 13.34 -41.19 11.43
C ARG A 98 13.29 -42.52 10.67
N TYR A 99 14.22 -42.75 9.75
CA TYR A 99 14.35 -43.99 8.99
C TYR A 99 15.31 -44.96 9.67
#